data_AF-A0A6N7E3K4-F1
#
_entry.id   AF-A0A6N7E3K4-F1
#
_cell.length_a   1.000
_cell.length_b   1.000
_cell.length_c   1.000
_cell.angle_alpha   90.00
_cell.angle_beta   90.00
_cell.angle_gamma   90.00
#
_symmetry.space_group_name_H-M   'P 1'
#
loop_
_entity.id
_entity.type
_entity.pdbx_description
1 polymer ?
#
loop_
_entity_poly.entity_id
_entity_poly.type
_entity_poly.pdbx_seq_one_letter_code
_entity_poly.pdbx_strand_id
1 'polypeptide(L)'
;MSHVRPTAVAGAFYPDDPQTIKAVFSQWMPRNEKLAKPSIKPVPRVLIVPHAGYVYSGEAAAKGYRLWQDSSSQIKTVVVMGPAHRVSFVGVATISADEVATPLGNLQVDVQLRDKLIEACSQVGVSDMANAPEHSLEVHFPFIKNLLPGVKVLPLLNGQVTASEVLDVIQHLWNEEGVYFVISSDLSHFRPYEEAQKLDGETAKAIRQGNWQALNGEMACGYKGIQGVLGVMRDHPMMIEQIALINSGDTAGTKDRVVGYGTWAMYELQ
;
A
#
# COMPACT_ATOMS: atom_id res chain seq x y z
N MET A 1 13.64 2.91 -26.01
CA MET A 1 12.17 2.95 -25.75
C MET A 1 11.99 2.57 -24.29
N SER A 2 11.11 3.25 -23.55
CA SER A 2 10.80 2.91 -22.15
C SER A 2 10.16 1.53 -22.07
N HIS A 3 10.60 0.68 -21.14
CA HIS A 3 9.98 -0.63 -20.87
C HIS A 3 8.84 -0.47 -19.88
N VAL A 4 7.63 -0.93 -20.22
CA VAL A 4 6.41 -0.71 -19.43
C VAL A 4 5.85 -2.04 -18.93
N ARG A 5 5.62 -2.17 -17.62
CA ARG A 5 4.82 -3.26 -17.05
C ARG A 5 3.33 -3.01 -17.35
N PRO A 6 2.64 -3.86 -18.12
CA PRO A 6 1.22 -3.70 -18.41
C PRO A 6 0.36 -3.90 -17.15
N THR A 7 -0.91 -3.50 -17.21
CA THR A 7 -1.90 -3.82 -16.17
C THR A 7 -2.29 -5.29 -16.24
N ALA A 8 -2.35 -5.96 -15.10
CA ALA A 8 -2.77 -7.35 -14.95
C ALA A 8 -4.25 -7.48 -14.53
N VAL A 9 -4.79 -6.48 -13.83
CA VAL A 9 -6.10 -6.57 -13.16
C VAL A 9 -7.06 -5.41 -13.43
N ALA A 10 -6.70 -4.49 -14.35
CA ALA A 10 -7.63 -3.51 -14.88
C ALA A 10 -8.87 -4.20 -15.49
N GLY A 11 -10.06 -3.68 -15.21
CA GLY A 11 -11.35 -4.27 -15.58
C GLY A 11 -11.85 -5.36 -14.61
N ALA A 12 -10.97 -5.92 -13.77
CA ALA A 12 -11.32 -6.94 -12.78
C ALA A 12 -11.31 -6.41 -11.34
N PHE A 13 -10.25 -5.71 -10.94
CA PHE A 13 -10.11 -5.15 -9.58
C PHE A 13 -10.48 -3.68 -9.53
N TYR A 14 -10.36 -2.96 -10.63
CA TYR A 14 -10.72 -1.55 -10.75
C TYR A 14 -11.12 -1.26 -12.21
N PRO A 15 -11.86 -0.16 -12.48
CA PRO A 15 -12.27 0.18 -13.85
C PRO A 15 -11.06 0.40 -14.77
N ASP A 16 -11.07 -0.23 -15.95
CA ASP A 16 -10.08 -0.01 -17.02
C ASP A 16 -10.36 1.25 -17.84
N ASP A 17 -11.61 1.75 -17.82
CA ASP A 17 -11.98 3.00 -18.46
C ASP A 17 -11.49 4.23 -17.67
N PRO A 18 -10.70 5.14 -18.29
CA PRO A 18 -10.14 6.31 -17.62
C PRO A 18 -11.18 7.30 -17.11
N GLN A 19 -12.37 7.40 -17.72
CA GLN A 19 -13.42 8.32 -17.27
C GLN A 19 -14.12 7.78 -16.02
N THR A 20 -14.42 6.49 -16.01
CA THR A 20 -15.05 5.77 -14.91
C THR A 20 -14.19 5.85 -13.65
N ILE A 21 -12.89 5.55 -13.75
CA ILE A 21 -12.01 5.61 -12.58
C ILE A 21 -11.83 7.05 -12.06
N LYS A 22 -11.81 8.06 -12.93
CA LYS A 22 -11.78 9.48 -12.51
C LYS A 22 -13.06 9.90 -11.79
N ALA A 23 -14.22 9.41 -12.23
CA ALA A 23 -15.50 9.69 -11.59
C ALA A 23 -15.53 9.10 -10.17
N VAL A 24 -15.11 7.84 -10.02
CA VAL A 24 -14.97 7.16 -8.71
C VAL A 24 -14.02 7.92 -7.79
N PHE A 25 -12.84 8.31 -8.28
CA PHE A 25 -11.88 9.08 -7.48
C PHE A 25 -12.37 10.48 -7.12
N SER A 26 -13.14 11.14 -7.99
CA SER A 26 -13.73 12.44 -7.69
C SER A 26 -14.78 12.36 -6.59
N GLN A 27 -15.49 11.23 -6.48
CA GLN A 27 -16.44 10.96 -5.41
C GLN A 27 -15.73 10.67 -4.08
N TRP A 28 -14.69 9.84 -4.07
CA TRP A 28 -13.99 9.45 -2.84
C TRP A 28 -13.00 10.51 -2.33
N MET A 29 -12.38 11.25 -3.24
CA MET A 29 -11.33 12.24 -2.95
C MET A 29 -11.65 13.59 -3.63
N PRO A 30 -12.76 14.25 -3.25
CA PRO A 30 -13.16 15.53 -3.85
C PRO A 30 -12.11 16.61 -3.56
N ARG A 31 -11.52 17.19 -4.62
CA ARG A 31 -10.43 18.18 -4.51
C ARG A 31 -10.82 19.48 -3.79
N ASN A 32 -12.10 19.84 -3.81
CA ASN A 32 -12.61 21.12 -3.30
C ASN A 32 -13.02 21.07 -1.83
N GLU A 33 -13.09 19.88 -1.23
CA GLU A 33 -13.30 19.75 0.20
C GLU A 33 -11.95 19.90 0.90
N LYS A 34 -11.62 21.12 1.31
CA LYS A 34 -10.52 21.34 2.27
C LYS A 34 -10.73 20.39 3.44
N LEU A 35 -9.77 19.49 3.68
CA LEU A 35 -9.67 18.79 4.96
C LEU A 35 -9.78 19.86 6.07
N ALA A 36 -10.62 19.61 7.07
CA ALA A 36 -11.06 20.64 8.01
C ALA A 36 -9.86 21.29 8.75
N LYS A 37 -9.44 22.49 8.30
CA LYS A 37 -8.27 23.26 8.78
C LYS A 37 -6.95 22.47 8.72
N PRO A 38 -5.77 23.12 8.76
CA PRO A 38 -4.51 22.37 8.77
C PRO A 38 -4.53 21.49 10.01
N SER A 39 -4.54 20.17 9.83
CA SER A 39 -4.09 19.32 10.90
C SER A 39 -2.68 19.78 11.23
N ILE A 40 -2.39 20.06 12.50
CA ILE A 40 -1.01 20.28 13.00
C ILE A 40 -0.12 19.08 12.65
N LYS A 41 -0.73 17.94 12.28
CA LYS A 41 -0.08 16.71 11.86
C LYS A 41 0.71 16.92 10.55
N PRO A 42 1.95 16.40 10.48
CA PRO A 42 2.72 16.38 9.23
C PRO A 42 2.03 15.53 8.15
N VAL A 43 2.55 15.52 6.92
CA VAL A 43 2.11 14.55 5.91
C VAL A 43 2.47 13.13 6.40
N PRO A 44 1.54 12.15 6.38
CA PRO A 44 1.84 10.82 6.90
C PRO A 44 2.92 10.16 6.04
N ARG A 45 3.99 9.67 6.66
CA ARG A 45 5.12 9.01 5.97
C ARG A 45 4.74 7.64 5.43
N VAL A 46 3.79 6.97 6.10
CA VAL A 46 3.29 5.63 5.74
C VAL A 46 1.76 5.64 5.68
N LEU A 47 1.22 4.96 4.68
CA LEU A 47 -0.16 4.52 4.62
C LEU A 47 -0.19 2.98 4.63
N ILE A 48 -0.99 2.39 5.51
CA ILE A 48 -1.34 0.95 5.44
C ILE A 48 -2.75 0.88 4.86
N VAL A 49 -2.92 0.25 3.70
CA VAL A 49 -4.18 0.31 2.91
C VAL A 49 -4.52 -1.02 2.23
N PRO A 50 -5.82 -1.31 2.03
CA PRO A 50 -6.28 -2.57 1.45
C PRO A 50 -6.03 -2.68 -0.05
N HIS A 51 -6.00 -3.89 -0.59
CA HIS A 51 -5.80 -4.18 -2.01
C HIS A 51 -6.86 -5.08 -2.67
N ALA A 52 -7.98 -5.36 -2.00
CA ALA A 52 -9.13 -5.93 -2.68
C ALA A 52 -9.65 -5.05 -3.83
N GLY A 53 -10.58 -5.60 -4.62
CA GLY A 53 -11.24 -4.84 -5.69
C GLY A 53 -11.89 -3.56 -5.17
N TYR A 54 -11.85 -2.50 -5.98
CA TYR A 54 -12.28 -1.14 -5.64
C TYR A 54 -13.73 -1.08 -5.13
N VAL A 55 -14.60 -1.94 -5.65
CA VAL A 55 -15.99 -2.07 -5.21
C VAL A 55 -16.13 -2.48 -3.73
N TYR A 56 -15.11 -3.13 -3.17
CA TYR A 56 -15.10 -3.61 -1.79
C TYR A 56 -14.31 -2.69 -0.85
N SER A 57 -13.09 -2.32 -1.24
CA SER A 57 -12.12 -1.66 -0.34
C SER A 57 -11.61 -0.32 -0.84
N GLY A 58 -11.96 0.08 -2.07
CA GLY A 58 -11.40 1.26 -2.74
C GLY A 58 -11.68 2.56 -1.98
N GLU A 59 -12.88 2.72 -1.42
CA GLU A 59 -13.20 3.91 -0.60
C GLU A 59 -12.37 3.97 0.69
N ALA A 60 -12.10 2.83 1.33
CA ALA A 60 -11.25 2.79 2.53
C ALA A 60 -9.81 3.20 2.17
N ALA A 61 -9.25 2.63 1.10
CA ALA A 61 -7.93 3.04 0.58
C ALA A 61 -7.90 4.54 0.24
N ALA A 62 -8.95 5.05 -0.43
CA ALA A 62 -9.06 6.45 -0.82
C ALA A 62 -9.02 7.41 0.38
N LYS A 63 -9.61 7.05 1.52
CA LYS A 63 -9.53 7.85 2.76
C LYS A 63 -8.09 8.03 3.24
N GLY A 64 -7.25 7.00 3.09
CA GLY A 64 -5.81 7.08 3.38
C GLY A 64 -5.08 7.95 2.35
N TYR A 65 -5.27 7.68 1.07
CA TYR A 65 -4.64 8.46 -0.01
C TYR A 65 -4.97 9.94 0.05
N ARG A 66 -6.20 10.32 0.41
CA ARG A 66 -6.61 11.72 0.57
C ARG A 66 -5.71 12.51 1.53
N LEU A 67 -5.02 11.86 2.47
CA LEU A 67 -4.07 12.51 3.39
C LEU A 67 -2.76 12.95 2.69
N TRP A 68 -2.49 12.46 1.48
CA TRP A 68 -1.41 12.93 0.61
C TRP A 68 -1.86 13.97 -0.41
N GLN A 69 -3.11 14.40 -0.35
CA GLN A 69 -3.60 15.47 -1.21
C GLN A 69 -2.76 16.74 -0.99
N ASP A 70 -2.35 17.36 -2.10
CA ASP A 70 -1.50 18.55 -2.14
C ASP A 70 -0.06 18.38 -1.61
N SER A 71 0.38 17.14 -1.34
CA SER A 71 1.73 16.82 -0.85
C SER A 71 2.75 16.48 -1.94
N SER A 72 2.41 16.72 -3.22
CA SER A 72 3.27 16.36 -4.37
C SER A 72 4.63 17.08 -4.40
N SER A 73 4.79 18.20 -3.71
CA SER A 73 6.09 18.87 -3.56
C SER A 73 7.02 18.20 -2.54
N GLN A 74 6.46 17.38 -1.64
CA GLN A 74 7.20 16.71 -0.57
C GLN A 74 7.46 15.23 -0.90
N ILE A 75 6.50 14.57 -1.54
CA ILE A 75 6.61 13.16 -1.93
C ILE A 75 7.31 13.09 -3.29
N LYS A 76 8.48 12.47 -3.36
CA LYS A 76 9.24 12.26 -4.61
C LYS A 76 9.00 10.85 -5.18
N THR A 77 9.00 9.85 -4.30
CA THR A 77 8.82 8.44 -4.65
C THR A 77 7.92 7.75 -3.62
N VAL A 78 6.96 6.97 -4.10
CA VAL A 78 6.12 6.11 -3.27
C VAL A 78 6.57 4.66 -3.42
N VAL A 79 7.10 4.08 -2.33
CA VAL A 79 7.37 2.66 -2.22
C VAL A 79 6.04 1.96 -1.99
N VAL A 80 5.62 1.11 -2.92
CA VAL A 80 4.42 0.28 -2.77
C VAL A 80 4.89 -1.12 -2.42
N MET A 81 4.67 -1.54 -1.18
CA MET A 81 5.10 -2.84 -0.66
C MET A 81 3.90 -3.71 -0.34
N GLY A 82 3.86 -4.92 -0.88
CA GLY A 82 2.73 -5.85 -0.70
C GLY A 82 3.16 -7.32 -0.73
N PRO A 83 2.27 -8.25 -0.37
CA PRO A 83 2.55 -9.68 -0.40
C PRO A 83 2.44 -10.28 -1.81
N ALA A 84 3.23 -11.33 -2.08
CA ALA A 84 3.08 -12.18 -3.26
C ALA A 84 1.95 -13.22 -3.06
N HIS A 85 0.95 -13.21 -3.94
CA HIS A 85 -0.17 -14.16 -3.93
C HIS A 85 -0.05 -15.22 -5.02
N ARG A 86 0.58 -14.88 -6.15
CA ARG A 86 0.54 -15.70 -7.38
C ARG A 86 1.77 -16.59 -7.56
N VAL A 87 2.95 -16.03 -7.30
CA VAL A 87 4.24 -16.69 -7.54
C VAL A 87 5.01 -16.71 -6.24
N SER A 88 5.42 -17.90 -5.80
CA SER A 88 6.28 -18.04 -4.62
C SER A 88 7.74 -17.86 -5.02
N PHE A 89 8.49 -17.09 -4.22
CA PHE A 89 9.94 -16.88 -4.36
C PHE A 89 10.51 -16.49 -2.99
N VAL A 90 11.83 -16.51 -2.85
CA VAL A 90 12.54 -16.08 -1.64
C VAL A 90 12.99 -14.63 -1.79
N GLY A 91 12.87 -13.83 -0.74
CA GLY A 91 13.28 -12.43 -0.74
C GLY A 91 12.19 -11.45 -1.17
N VAL A 92 12.62 -10.25 -1.54
CA VAL A 92 11.78 -9.14 -2.02
C VAL A 92 12.03 -8.93 -3.50
N ALA A 93 10.98 -8.85 -4.30
CA ALA A 93 11.08 -8.64 -5.75
C ALA A 93 10.63 -7.24 -6.16
N THR A 94 11.43 -6.57 -6.97
CA THR A 94 11.03 -5.40 -7.75
C THR A 94 10.96 -5.74 -9.25
N ILE A 95 10.77 -4.74 -10.11
CA ILE A 95 10.58 -4.92 -11.56
C ILE A 95 11.71 -4.29 -12.39
N SER A 96 11.95 -4.85 -13.57
CA SER A 96 12.91 -4.30 -14.53
C SER A 96 12.38 -3.07 -15.28
N ALA A 97 11.05 -2.94 -15.37
CA ALA A 97 10.38 -1.89 -16.13
C ALA A 97 10.69 -0.48 -15.60
N ASP A 98 10.71 0.48 -16.53
CA ASP A 98 10.90 1.91 -16.27
C ASP A 98 9.57 2.58 -15.87
N GLU A 99 8.45 1.97 -16.25
CA GLU A 99 7.10 2.46 -15.98
C GLU A 99 6.13 1.32 -15.68
N VAL A 100 5.07 1.62 -14.92
CA VAL A 100 3.90 0.77 -14.75
C VAL A 100 2.70 1.42 -15.43
N ALA A 101 1.95 0.64 -16.21
CA ALA A 101 0.75 1.11 -16.89
C ALA A 101 -0.40 1.32 -15.88
N THR A 102 -1.21 2.34 -16.11
CA THR A 102 -2.49 2.54 -15.43
C THR A 102 -3.53 3.05 -16.43
N PRO A 103 -4.84 2.92 -16.16
CA PRO A 103 -5.88 3.57 -16.96
C PRO A 103 -5.71 5.10 -17.09
N LEU A 104 -4.98 5.72 -16.17
CA LEU A 104 -4.73 7.16 -16.13
C LEU A 104 -3.41 7.56 -16.82
N GLY A 105 -2.80 6.63 -17.55
CA GLY A 105 -1.48 6.76 -18.17
C GLY A 105 -0.37 6.18 -17.30
N ASN A 106 0.82 6.05 -17.89
CA ASN A 106 1.95 5.39 -17.24
C ASN A 106 2.45 6.17 -16.01
N LEU A 107 2.91 5.43 -15.02
CA LEU A 107 3.53 5.92 -13.79
C LEU A 107 5.00 5.50 -13.79
N GLN A 108 5.90 6.44 -13.55
CA GLN A 108 7.35 6.20 -13.63
C GLN A 108 7.82 5.38 -12.43
N VAL A 109 8.71 4.43 -12.69
CA VAL A 109 9.45 3.70 -11.67
C VAL A 109 10.69 4.50 -11.28
N ASP A 110 11.01 4.55 -9.99
CA ASP A 110 12.26 5.15 -9.52
C ASP A 110 13.44 4.20 -9.73
N VAL A 111 13.93 4.14 -10.97
CA VAL A 111 15.02 3.25 -11.39
C VAL A 111 16.31 3.49 -10.59
N GLN A 112 16.59 4.73 -10.22
CA GLN A 112 17.80 5.07 -9.44
C GLN A 112 17.70 4.52 -8.02
N LEU A 113 16.55 4.69 -7.37
CA LEU A 113 16.31 4.15 -6.03
C LEU A 113 16.25 2.63 -6.04
N ARG A 114 15.65 2.03 -7.08
CA ARG A 114 15.64 0.58 -7.30
C ARG A 114 17.05 0.01 -7.34
N ASP A 115 17.91 0.58 -8.18
CA ASP A 115 19.26 0.05 -8.41
C ASP A 115 20.12 0.18 -7.14
N LYS A 116 20.05 1.34 -6.45
CA LYS A 116 20.67 1.52 -5.13
C LYS A 116 20.21 0.48 -4.11
N LEU A 117 18.90 0.22 -4.06
CA LEU A 117 18.33 -0.74 -3.10
C LEU A 117 18.81 -2.17 -3.38
N ILE A 118 18.88 -2.59 -4.64
CA ILE A 118 19.40 -3.91 -5.03
C ILE A 118 20.87 -4.05 -4.64
N GLU A 119 21.67 -2.99 -4.82
CA GLU A 119 23.09 -3.00 -4.41
C GLU A 119 23.25 -3.09 -2.88
N ALA A 120 22.36 -2.43 -2.12
CA ALA A 120 22.46 -2.36 -0.66
C ALA A 120 21.81 -3.54 0.07
N CYS A 121 20.77 -4.14 -0.48
CA CYS A 121 19.96 -5.18 0.18
C CYS A 121 19.99 -6.47 -0.63
N SER A 122 20.83 -7.42 -0.22
CA SER A 122 21.03 -8.71 -0.91
C SER A 122 19.77 -9.57 -1.07
N GLN A 123 18.75 -9.34 -0.24
CA GLN A 123 17.45 -9.98 -0.30
C GLN A 123 16.51 -9.38 -1.37
N VAL A 124 16.90 -8.27 -1.99
CA VAL A 124 16.11 -7.58 -3.02
C VAL A 124 16.63 -7.96 -4.40
N GLY A 125 15.73 -8.45 -5.26
CA GLY A 125 16.05 -8.81 -6.64
C GLY A 125 14.99 -8.35 -7.63
N VAL A 126 15.28 -8.46 -8.92
CA VAL A 126 14.30 -8.19 -9.98
C VAL A 126 13.58 -9.48 -10.36
N SER A 127 12.24 -9.44 -10.38
CA SER A 127 11.43 -10.54 -10.89
C SER A 127 10.14 -10.03 -11.53
N ASP A 128 10.18 -9.81 -12.85
CA ASP A 128 9.00 -9.45 -13.63
C ASP A 128 7.97 -10.59 -13.65
N MET A 129 8.43 -11.84 -13.64
CA MET A 129 7.56 -13.01 -13.58
C MET A 129 6.69 -13.00 -12.32
N ALA A 130 7.26 -12.66 -11.16
CA ALA A 130 6.50 -12.59 -9.91
C ALA A 130 5.54 -11.39 -9.90
N ASN A 131 5.96 -10.26 -10.47
CA ASN A 131 5.16 -9.03 -10.49
C ASN A 131 4.07 -9.01 -11.55
N ALA A 132 4.25 -9.70 -12.68
CA ALA A 132 3.35 -9.63 -13.84
C ALA A 132 1.89 -10.01 -13.53
N PRO A 133 1.58 -11.09 -12.79
CA PRO A 133 0.20 -11.44 -12.46
C PRO A 133 -0.29 -10.83 -11.13
N GLU A 134 0.57 -10.08 -10.43
CA GLU A 134 0.30 -9.65 -9.06
C GLU A 134 -0.55 -8.38 -8.99
N HIS A 135 -1.49 -8.38 -8.05
CA HIS A 135 -2.48 -7.30 -7.87
C HIS A 135 -2.19 -6.47 -6.62
N SER A 136 -1.53 -7.03 -5.61
CA SER A 136 -1.31 -6.36 -4.31
C SER A 136 -0.58 -5.02 -4.43
N LEU A 137 0.24 -4.83 -5.46
CA LEU A 137 0.88 -3.56 -5.78
C LEU A 137 0.05 -2.73 -6.77
N GLU A 138 -0.49 -3.38 -7.81
CA GLU A 138 -1.07 -2.71 -8.97
C GLU A 138 -2.27 -1.84 -8.65
N VAL A 139 -3.14 -2.29 -7.73
CA VAL A 139 -4.36 -1.56 -7.36
C VAL A 139 -4.10 -0.18 -6.73
N HIS A 140 -2.87 0.08 -6.30
CA HIS A 140 -2.43 1.35 -5.72
C HIS A 140 -1.95 2.35 -6.77
N PHE A 141 -1.47 1.88 -7.92
CA PHE A 141 -0.87 2.76 -8.94
C PHE A 141 -1.86 3.79 -9.49
N PRO A 142 -3.15 3.48 -9.74
CA PRO A 142 -4.10 4.50 -10.18
C PRO A 142 -4.32 5.61 -9.14
N PHE A 143 -4.34 5.30 -7.84
CA PHE A 143 -4.44 6.30 -6.77
C PHE A 143 -3.25 7.27 -6.81
N ILE A 144 -2.03 6.72 -6.87
CA ILE A 144 -0.79 7.51 -6.91
C ILE A 144 -0.76 8.38 -8.17
N LYS A 145 -1.04 7.80 -9.35
CA LYS A 145 -1.06 8.50 -10.63
C LYS A 145 -2.08 9.66 -10.65
N ASN A 146 -3.23 9.47 -10.01
CA ASN A 146 -4.29 10.48 -9.96
C ASN A 146 -3.97 11.65 -9.01
N LEU A 147 -3.42 11.33 -7.83
CA LEU A 147 -3.29 12.28 -6.73
C LEU A 147 -1.93 12.99 -6.70
N LEU A 148 -0.88 12.32 -7.14
CA LEU A 148 0.51 12.75 -6.98
C LEU A 148 1.18 12.90 -8.37
N PRO A 149 0.88 13.98 -9.12
CA PRO A 149 1.48 14.19 -10.43
C PRO A 149 3.00 14.36 -10.31
N GLY A 150 3.75 13.65 -11.17
CA GLY A 150 5.22 13.71 -11.20
C GLY A 150 5.93 12.80 -10.18
N VAL A 151 5.20 12.19 -9.26
CA VAL A 151 5.76 11.23 -8.29
C VAL A 151 6.05 9.90 -8.96
N LYS A 152 7.20 9.31 -8.59
CA LYS A 152 7.60 7.97 -9.04
C LYS A 152 7.12 6.89 -8.08
N VAL A 153 7.18 5.63 -8.50
CA VAL A 153 6.94 4.47 -7.64
C VAL A 153 8.12 3.54 -7.56
N LEU A 154 8.26 2.85 -6.42
CA LEU A 154 9.13 1.70 -6.28
C LEU A 154 8.29 0.50 -5.83
N PRO A 155 7.89 -0.41 -6.74
CA PRO A 155 7.13 -1.60 -6.37
C PRO A 155 8.04 -2.64 -5.72
N LEU A 156 7.64 -3.13 -4.55
CA LEU A 156 8.34 -4.15 -3.76
C LEU A 156 7.37 -5.26 -3.36
N LEU A 157 7.61 -6.46 -3.86
CA LEU A 157 6.79 -7.62 -3.60
C LEU A 157 7.48 -8.54 -2.59
N ASN A 158 6.84 -8.78 -1.45
CA ASN A 158 7.34 -9.66 -0.42
C ASN A 158 6.99 -11.11 -0.76
N GLY A 159 8.01 -11.92 -1.06
CA GLY A 159 7.91 -13.37 -1.15
C GLY A 159 8.05 -14.01 0.23
N GLN A 160 8.87 -15.07 0.32
CA GLN A 160 9.27 -15.68 1.57
C GLN A 160 10.37 -14.82 2.21
N VAL A 161 9.98 -14.05 3.23
CA VAL A 161 10.86 -13.12 3.97
C VAL A 161 10.57 -13.16 5.47
N THR A 162 11.59 -12.89 6.25
CA THR A 162 11.49 -12.61 7.68
C THR A 162 11.06 -11.16 7.93
N ALA A 163 10.63 -10.84 9.15
CA ALA A 163 10.31 -9.46 9.53
C ALA A 163 11.57 -8.56 9.52
N SER A 164 12.73 -9.12 9.89
CA SER A 164 14.01 -8.39 9.89
C SER A 164 14.44 -8.01 8.47
N GLU A 165 14.36 -8.94 7.51
CA GLU A 165 14.73 -8.64 6.12
C GLU A 165 13.88 -7.51 5.50
N VAL A 166 12.59 -7.45 5.85
CA VAL A 166 11.70 -6.37 5.41
C VAL A 166 11.99 -5.07 6.15
N LEU A 167 12.26 -5.13 7.46
CA LEU A 167 12.68 -3.98 8.25
C LEU A 167 13.96 -3.36 7.67
N ASP A 168 14.97 -4.16 7.34
CA ASP A 168 16.24 -3.71 6.78
C ASP A 168 16.03 -2.94 5.46
N VAL A 169 15.17 -3.47 4.57
CA VAL A 169 14.78 -2.81 3.31
C VAL A 169 14.10 -1.46 3.58
N ILE A 170 13.14 -1.43 4.51
CA ILE A 170 12.42 -0.20 4.84
C ILE A 170 13.35 0.82 5.49
N GLN A 171 14.23 0.41 6.42
CA GLN A 171 15.20 1.31 7.06
C GLN A 171 16.17 1.94 6.05
N HIS A 172 16.62 1.16 5.07
CA HIS A 172 17.46 1.71 3.99
C HIS A 172 16.71 2.81 3.21
N LEU A 173 15.47 2.55 2.82
CA LEU A 173 14.61 3.48 2.09
C LEU A 173 14.13 4.67 2.93
N TRP A 174 14.02 4.50 4.25
CA TRP A 174 13.47 5.52 5.16
C TRP A 174 14.34 6.78 5.18
N ASN A 175 15.66 6.58 5.06
CA ASN A 175 16.68 7.63 5.06
C ASN A 175 16.75 8.42 3.74
N GLU A 176 16.05 7.98 2.69
CA GLU A 176 16.00 8.68 1.42
C GLU A 176 14.94 9.80 1.45
N GLU A 177 15.37 11.01 1.06
CA GLU A 177 14.53 12.19 1.12
C GLU A 177 13.32 12.07 0.19
N GLY A 178 12.13 12.36 0.71
CA GLY A 178 10.90 12.33 -0.10
C GLY A 178 10.39 10.93 -0.46
N VAL A 179 10.92 9.86 0.15
CA VAL A 179 10.40 8.49 0.00
C VAL A 179 9.24 8.20 0.96
N TYR A 180 8.06 7.89 0.44
CA TYR A 180 6.86 7.58 1.23
C TYR A 180 6.43 6.13 1.01
N PHE A 181 5.69 5.55 1.94
CA PHE A 181 5.36 4.13 1.90
C PHE A 181 3.85 3.90 1.81
N VAL A 182 3.47 3.01 0.91
CA VAL A 182 2.18 2.31 0.89
C VAL A 182 2.46 0.86 1.27
N ILE A 183 2.01 0.46 2.45
CA ILE A 183 2.02 -0.93 2.88
C ILE A 183 0.66 -1.54 2.55
N SER A 184 0.67 -2.45 1.58
CA SER A 184 -0.53 -3.01 1.03
C SER A 184 -0.95 -4.28 1.78
N SER A 185 -2.14 -4.26 2.37
CA SER A 185 -2.69 -5.40 3.08
C SER A 185 -4.21 -5.34 3.24
N ASP A 186 -4.88 -6.43 2.88
CA ASP A 186 -6.17 -6.79 3.46
C ASP A 186 -5.95 -7.48 4.84
N LEU A 187 -7.01 -7.60 5.64
CA LEU A 187 -6.97 -8.19 6.99
C LEU A 187 -7.42 -9.65 6.98
N SER A 188 -8.36 -10.06 7.83
CA SER A 188 -8.86 -11.42 7.87
C SER A 188 -9.52 -11.82 6.54
N HIS A 189 -9.37 -13.09 6.16
CA HIS A 189 -9.90 -13.61 4.89
C HIS A 189 -10.96 -14.68 5.11
N PHE A 190 -12.08 -14.52 4.41
CA PHE A 190 -13.14 -15.52 4.26
C PHE A 190 -13.73 -16.06 5.56
N ARG A 191 -13.93 -15.18 6.55
CA ARG A 191 -14.53 -15.54 7.85
C ARG A 191 -15.99 -15.07 7.95
N PRO A 192 -16.83 -15.69 8.80
CA PRO A 192 -18.11 -15.11 9.17
C PRO A 192 -17.96 -13.70 9.73
N TYR A 193 -18.93 -12.82 9.48
CA TYR A 193 -18.83 -11.38 9.78
C TYR A 193 -18.36 -11.06 11.22
N GLU A 194 -18.95 -11.70 12.23
CA GLU A 194 -18.59 -11.46 13.64
C GLU A 194 -17.17 -11.93 13.99
N GLU A 195 -16.75 -13.07 13.43
CA GLU A 195 -15.38 -13.58 13.60
C GLU A 195 -14.36 -12.67 12.93
N ALA A 196 -14.67 -12.18 11.73
CA ALA A 196 -13.85 -11.20 11.02
C ALA A 196 -13.70 -9.93 11.84
N GLN A 197 -14.81 -9.35 12.33
CA GLN A 197 -14.76 -8.14 13.17
C GLN A 197 -13.90 -8.31 14.43
N LYS A 198 -13.97 -9.48 15.08
CA LYS A 198 -13.14 -9.78 16.24
C LYS A 198 -11.64 -9.82 15.87
N LEU A 199 -11.28 -10.61 14.87
CA LEU A 199 -9.88 -10.78 14.45
C LEU A 199 -9.29 -9.48 13.87
N ASP A 200 -10.07 -8.74 13.09
CA ASP A 200 -9.69 -7.44 12.54
C ASP A 200 -9.52 -6.39 13.66
N GLY A 201 -10.36 -6.44 14.70
CA GLY A 201 -10.22 -5.61 15.89
C GLY A 201 -8.96 -5.91 16.70
N GLU A 202 -8.59 -7.18 16.83
CA GLU A 202 -7.33 -7.62 17.44
C GLU A 202 -6.12 -7.15 16.61
N THR A 203 -6.20 -7.29 15.28
CA THR A 203 -5.19 -6.81 14.33
C THR A 203 -5.00 -5.29 14.43
N ALA A 204 -6.10 -4.53 14.44
CA ALA A 204 -6.10 -3.08 14.58
C ALA A 204 -5.54 -2.63 15.94
N LYS A 205 -5.80 -3.39 17.01
CA LYS A 205 -5.20 -3.14 18.33
C LYS A 205 -3.68 -3.36 18.29
N ALA A 206 -3.21 -4.45 17.69
CA ALA A 206 -1.78 -4.74 17.57
C ALA A 206 -1.06 -3.63 16.78
N ILE A 207 -1.62 -3.20 15.64
CA ILE A 207 -1.07 -2.09 14.83
C ILE A 207 -0.99 -0.80 15.65
N ARG A 208 -2.09 -0.37 16.30
CA ARG A 208 -2.11 0.86 17.11
C ARG A 208 -1.11 0.84 18.28
N GLN A 209 -0.79 -0.33 18.81
CA GLN A 209 0.14 -0.51 19.92
C GLN A 209 1.60 -0.72 19.46
N GLY A 210 1.86 -0.76 18.14
CA GLY A 210 3.19 -1.09 17.61
C GLY A 210 3.63 -2.52 17.91
N ASN A 211 2.71 -3.42 18.28
CA ASN A 211 3.02 -4.80 18.63
C ASN A 211 3.14 -5.67 17.37
N TRP A 212 4.23 -5.44 16.64
CA TRP A 212 4.46 -6.08 15.35
C TRP A 212 4.64 -7.60 15.46
N GLN A 213 5.18 -8.11 16.58
CA GLN A 213 5.39 -9.55 16.80
C GLN A 213 4.08 -10.34 16.88
N ALA A 214 2.97 -9.69 17.25
CA ALA A 214 1.66 -10.34 17.29
C ALA A 214 1.06 -10.59 15.90
N LEU A 215 1.49 -9.83 14.88
CA LEU A 215 0.93 -9.90 13.53
C LEU A 215 1.40 -11.15 12.78
N ASN A 216 0.48 -11.78 12.05
CA ASN A 216 0.75 -12.99 11.26
C ASN A 216 -0.17 -13.06 10.03
N GLY A 217 0.02 -14.08 9.19
CA GLY A 217 -0.70 -14.25 7.93
C GLY A 217 -2.21 -14.52 8.06
N GLU A 218 -2.71 -14.93 9.23
CA GLU A 218 -4.16 -15.05 9.44
C GLU A 218 -4.84 -13.70 9.71
N MET A 219 -4.08 -12.76 10.29
CA MET A 219 -4.54 -11.43 10.64
C MET A 219 -4.53 -10.48 9.45
N ALA A 220 -3.51 -10.58 8.60
CA ALA A 220 -3.30 -9.68 7.48
C ALA A 220 -2.42 -10.34 6.41
N CYS A 221 -2.81 -10.27 5.14
CA CYS A 221 -2.00 -10.88 4.06
C CYS A 221 -0.65 -10.17 3.88
N GLY A 222 -0.61 -8.84 4.05
CA GLY A 222 0.59 -8.00 3.99
C GLY A 222 1.31 -7.84 5.33
N TYR A 223 1.09 -8.74 6.29
CA TYR A 223 1.63 -8.62 7.65
C TYR A 223 3.15 -8.39 7.72
N LYS A 224 3.94 -8.93 6.78
CA LYS A 224 5.40 -8.70 6.73
C LYS A 224 5.76 -7.24 6.47
N GLY A 225 5.04 -6.57 5.57
CA GLY A 225 5.21 -5.13 5.33
C GLY A 225 4.80 -4.31 6.55
N ILE A 226 3.69 -4.69 7.21
CA ILE A 226 3.22 -4.04 8.43
C ILE A 226 4.24 -4.22 9.56
N GLN A 227 4.78 -5.43 9.74
CA GLN A 227 5.83 -5.70 10.71
C GLN A 227 7.06 -4.84 10.49
N GLY A 228 7.50 -4.70 9.25
CA GLY A 228 8.62 -3.86 8.87
C GLY A 228 8.41 -2.39 9.26
N VAL A 229 7.30 -1.76 8.86
CA VAL A 229 7.07 -0.33 9.19
C VAL A 229 6.85 -0.08 10.69
N LEU A 230 6.24 -1.02 11.40
CA LEU A 230 6.13 -0.93 12.86
C LEU A 230 7.49 -1.12 13.55
N GLY A 231 8.39 -1.92 12.97
CA GLY A 231 9.75 -2.10 13.46
C GLY A 231 10.58 -0.82 13.38
N VAL A 232 10.39 -0.01 12.33
CA VAL A 232 11.08 1.28 12.14
C VAL A 232 10.75 2.26 13.28
N MET A 233 9.59 2.13 13.92
CA MET A 233 9.17 3.01 15.02
C MET A 233 10.14 3.02 16.22
N ARG A 234 10.99 2.01 16.33
CA ARG A 234 12.03 1.95 17.35
C ARG A 234 13.00 3.12 17.23
N ASP A 235 13.39 3.48 16.01
CA ASP A 235 14.38 4.52 15.73
C ASP A 235 13.71 5.81 15.24
N HIS A 236 12.49 5.71 14.70
CA HIS A 236 11.69 6.83 14.19
C HIS A 236 10.31 6.88 14.87
N PRO A 237 10.17 7.59 16.00
CA PRO A 237 8.89 7.66 16.71
C PRO A 237 7.75 8.14 15.78
N MET A 238 6.65 7.40 15.77
CA MET A 238 5.49 7.70 14.93
C MET A 238 4.19 7.70 15.71
N MET A 239 3.28 8.61 15.32
CA MET A 239 1.86 8.52 15.69
C MET A 239 1.12 7.69 14.64
N ILE A 240 0.35 6.69 15.08
CA ILE A 240 -0.51 5.87 14.22
C ILE A 240 -1.96 6.29 14.38
N GLU A 241 -2.62 6.60 13.27
CA GLU A 241 -4.04 6.94 13.21
C GLU A 241 -4.79 5.88 12.40
N GLN A 242 -5.84 5.30 12.98
CA GLN A 242 -6.77 4.43 12.27
C GLN A 242 -7.83 5.27 11.57
N ILE A 243 -7.86 5.19 10.24
CA ILE A 243 -8.74 5.97 9.36
C ILE A 243 -10.01 5.19 9.03
N ALA A 244 -9.88 3.88 8.79
CA ALA A 244 -11.01 3.00 8.51
C ALA A 244 -10.75 1.58 9.03
N LEU A 245 -11.84 0.90 9.39
CA LEU A 245 -11.88 -0.53 9.68
C LEU A 245 -13.27 -1.04 9.30
N ILE A 246 -13.35 -1.73 8.17
CA ILE A 246 -14.58 -2.23 7.55
C ILE A 246 -14.32 -3.63 6.98
N ASN A 247 -15.34 -4.30 6.45
CA ASN A 247 -15.16 -5.52 5.67
C ASN A 247 -16.02 -5.53 4.40
N SER A 248 -15.86 -6.55 3.55
CA SER A 248 -16.62 -6.68 2.31
C SER A 248 -18.14 -6.70 2.49
N GLY A 249 -18.64 -7.15 3.65
CA GLY A 249 -20.06 -7.15 3.99
C GLY A 249 -20.61 -5.78 4.39
N ASP A 250 -19.74 -4.78 4.57
CA ASP A 250 -20.13 -3.37 4.77
C ASP A 250 -20.23 -2.60 3.45
N THR A 251 -19.85 -3.23 2.33
CA THR A 251 -19.82 -2.62 1.00
C THR A 251 -20.62 -3.44 -0.01
N ALA A 252 -19.97 -4.03 -1.02
CA ALA A 252 -20.63 -4.75 -2.12
C ALA A 252 -20.77 -6.27 -1.89
N GLY A 253 -20.25 -6.79 -0.79
CA GLY A 253 -20.26 -8.23 -0.45
C GLY A 253 -21.39 -8.64 0.48
N THR A 254 -21.58 -9.95 0.63
CA THR A 254 -22.51 -10.53 1.61
C THR A 254 -21.83 -10.69 2.98
N LYS A 255 -22.59 -11.00 4.04
CA LYS A 255 -22.07 -11.10 5.43
C LYS A 255 -21.73 -12.52 5.89
N ASP A 256 -22.00 -13.51 5.04
CA ASP A 256 -21.73 -14.93 5.28
C ASP A 256 -20.23 -15.26 5.24
N ARG A 257 -19.46 -14.58 4.40
CA ARG A 257 -18.03 -14.81 4.26
C ARG A 257 -17.30 -13.56 3.78
N VAL A 258 -16.69 -12.82 4.71
CA VAL A 258 -16.12 -11.50 4.44
C VAL A 258 -14.60 -11.48 4.42
N VAL A 259 -14.05 -10.42 3.81
CA VAL A 259 -12.64 -10.03 3.92
C VAL A 259 -12.57 -8.69 4.64
N GLY A 260 -11.69 -8.59 5.64
CA GLY A 260 -11.47 -7.38 6.43
C GLY A 260 -10.58 -6.37 5.73
N TYR A 261 -10.85 -5.08 5.92
CA TYR A 261 -10.11 -3.96 5.34
C TYR A 261 -9.82 -2.92 6.41
N GLY A 262 -8.56 -2.53 6.55
CA GLY A 262 -8.14 -1.47 7.44
C GLY A 262 -7.32 -0.42 6.72
N THR A 263 -7.42 0.82 7.18
CA THR A 263 -6.65 1.95 6.65
C THR A 263 -6.04 2.70 7.81
N TRP A 264 -4.72 2.83 7.80
CA TRP A 264 -3.96 3.57 8.81
C TRP A 264 -3.01 4.58 8.16
N ALA A 265 -2.80 5.67 8.86
CA ALA A 265 -1.80 6.68 8.54
C ALA A 265 -0.78 6.75 9.68
N MET A 266 0.51 6.75 9.33
CA MET A 266 1.59 6.89 10.30
C MET A 266 2.34 8.19 10.05
N TYR A 267 2.46 9.00 11.10
CA TYR A 267 3.04 10.33 11.09
C TYR A 267 4.35 10.29 11.85
N GLU A 268 5.46 10.55 11.17
CA GLU A 268 6.77 10.69 11.81
C GLU A 268 6.78 11.93 12.69
N LEU A 269 7.14 11.73 13.96
CA LEU A 269 7.24 12.80 14.95
C LEU A 269 8.63 13.43 14.84
N GLN A 270 8.67 14.75 14.77
CA GLN A 270 9.91 15.54 14.79
C GLN A 270 10.50 15.62 16.20
#